data_AF-A0AAD9GDD3-F1
#
_entry.id   AF-A0AAD9GDD3-F1
#
_cell.length_a   1.000
_cell.length_b   1.000
_cell.length_c   1.000
_cell.angle_alpha   90.00
_cell.angle_beta   90.00
_cell.angle_gamma   90.00
#
_symmetry.space_group_name_H-M   'P 1'
#
loop_
_entity.id
_entity.type
_entity.pdbx_description
1 polymer ?
#
loop_
_entity_poly.entity_id
_entity_poly.type
_entity_poly.pdbx_seq_one_letter_code
_entity_poly.pdbx_strand_id
1 'polypeptide(L)'
;MMALNKDAVVEKASHPLDASEVAKHNSADDSWCIYRGKVYDITRYLDTHPGGRQHLLDYAGMDITEEFLEIHPWVNAEFLLKSLCIGELKKESDRTDQSTRINCQTPEC
;
A
#
# COMPACT_ATOMS: atom_id res chain seq x y z
N MET A 1 -6.59 7.18 30.04
CA MET A 1 -7.01 8.06 28.94
C MET A 1 -5.99 7.87 27.83
N MET A 2 -6.27 7.03 26.84
CA MET A 2 -5.35 6.82 25.72
C MET A 2 -5.33 8.10 24.88
N ALA A 3 -4.14 8.68 24.72
CA ALA A 3 -3.91 9.84 23.89
C ALA A 3 -4.26 9.47 22.44
N LEU A 4 -5.31 10.08 21.92
CA LEU A 4 -5.58 10.08 20.49
C LEU A 4 -4.50 10.96 19.86
N ASN A 5 -3.56 10.34 19.16
CA ASN A 5 -2.59 11.08 18.36
C ASN A 5 -3.35 11.69 17.17
N LYS A 6 -3.73 12.96 17.32
CA LYS A 6 -4.51 13.74 16.35
C LYS A 6 -3.69 14.13 15.10
N ASP A 7 -2.41 13.79 15.09
CA ASP A 7 -1.45 14.16 14.06
C ASP A 7 -1.00 12.97 13.21
N ALA A 8 -1.89 12.02 12.91
CA ALA A 8 -1.70 11.14 11.75
C ALA A 8 -1.85 11.98 10.47
N VAL A 9 -0.94 12.93 10.29
CA VAL A 9 -0.52 13.38 8.98
C VAL A 9 0.03 12.11 8.36
N VAL A 10 -0.76 11.46 7.50
CA VAL A 10 -0.24 10.49 6.55
C VAL A 10 0.73 11.31 5.71
N GLU A 11 1.99 11.38 6.15
CA GLU A 11 3.11 11.84 5.36
C GLU A 11 3.03 10.99 4.10
N LYS A 12 2.54 11.58 3.00
CA LYS A 12 2.42 10.88 1.73
C LYS A 12 3.75 10.19 1.48
N ALA A 13 3.73 8.87 1.34
CA ALA A 13 4.95 8.12 1.08
C ALA A 13 5.51 8.66 -0.24
N SER A 14 6.61 9.38 -0.16
CA SER A 14 7.32 9.92 -1.33
C SER A 14 8.07 8.83 -2.10
N HIS A 15 8.07 7.61 -1.57
CA HIS A 15 8.77 6.45 -2.09
C HIS A 15 7.82 5.27 -2.32
N PRO A 16 8.12 4.40 -3.32
CA PRO A 16 7.34 3.20 -3.56
C PRO A 16 7.35 2.28 -2.34
N LEU A 17 6.19 1.74 -1.98
CA LEU A 17 6.01 0.83 -0.85
C LEU A 17 6.20 -0.62 -1.29
N ASP A 18 6.88 -1.42 -0.49
CA ASP A 18 7.01 -2.86 -0.73
C ASP A 18 5.77 -3.61 -0.18
N ALA A 19 5.34 -4.67 -0.86
CA ALA A 19 4.19 -5.48 -0.41
C ALA A 19 4.41 -6.07 1.00
N SER A 20 5.66 -6.43 1.31
CA SER A 20 6.06 -6.90 2.64
C SER A 20 5.92 -5.85 3.73
N GLU A 21 5.98 -4.56 3.38
CA GLU A 21 5.69 -3.48 4.33
C GLU A 21 4.19 -3.40 4.58
N VAL A 22 3.39 -3.40 3.50
CA VAL A 22 1.92 -3.36 3.60
C VAL A 22 1.38 -4.51 4.45
N ALA A 23 1.95 -5.71 4.33
CA ALA A 23 1.56 -6.88 5.12
C ALA A 23 1.72 -6.72 6.64
N LYS A 24 2.52 -5.77 7.11
CA LYS A 24 2.68 -5.46 8.55
C LYS A 24 1.47 -4.70 9.11
N HIS A 25 0.75 -3.97 8.25
CA HIS A 25 -0.39 -3.13 8.61
C HIS A 25 -1.71 -3.93 8.45
N ASN A 26 -1.90 -4.92 9.31
CA ASN A 26 -3.00 -5.88 9.27
C ASN A 26 -3.92 -5.84 10.50
N SER A 27 -3.88 -4.75 11.27
CA SER A 27 -4.55 -4.63 12.57
C SER A 27 -5.65 -3.58 12.55
N ALA A 28 -6.61 -3.69 13.47
CA ALA A 28 -7.78 -2.82 13.54
C ALA A 28 -7.49 -1.31 13.67
N ASP A 29 -6.38 -0.97 14.28
CA ASP A 29 -5.87 0.38 14.48
C ASP A 29 -4.79 0.78 13.46
N ASP A 30 -4.41 -0.14 12.57
CA ASP A 30 -3.38 0.01 11.55
C ASP A 30 -3.61 -0.99 10.40
N SER A 31 -4.57 -0.65 9.53
CA SER A 31 -5.06 -1.50 8.42
C SER A 31 -4.77 -0.84 7.08
N TRP A 32 -3.87 -1.42 6.30
CA TRP A 32 -3.61 -1.01 4.92
C TRP A 32 -4.10 -2.06 3.94
N CYS A 33 -4.35 -1.66 2.70
CA CYS A 33 -4.65 -2.60 1.62
C CYS A 33 -4.04 -2.12 0.31
N ILE A 34 -3.80 -3.06 -0.60
CA ILE A 34 -3.36 -2.78 -1.96
C ILE A 34 -4.56 -2.89 -2.89
N TYR A 35 -4.77 -1.88 -3.72
CA TYR A 35 -5.78 -1.91 -4.78
C TYR A 35 -5.20 -1.32 -6.05
N ARG A 36 -5.17 -2.12 -7.12
CA ARG A 36 -4.61 -1.78 -8.44
C ARG A 36 -3.18 -1.21 -8.37
N GLY A 37 -2.35 -1.78 -7.50
CA GLY A 37 -0.96 -1.36 -7.32
C GLY A 37 -0.77 -0.03 -6.58
N LYS A 38 -1.83 0.49 -5.94
CA LYS A 38 -1.76 1.61 -5.00
C LYS A 38 -2.03 1.11 -3.59
N VAL A 39 -1.41 1.74 -2.61
CA VAL A 39 -1.59 1.40 -1.20
C VAL A 39 -2.48 2.44 -0.54
N TYR A 40 -3.44 1.97 0.26
CA TYR A 40 -4.43 2.79 0.95
C TYR A 40 -4.46 2.46 2.43
N ASP A 41 -4.53 3.49 3.27
CA ASP A 41 -4.78 3.36 4.70
C ASP A 41 -6.29 3.36 4.95
N ILE A 42 -6.84 2.17 5.16
CA ILE A 42 -8.29 1.98 5.37
C ILE A 42 -8.67 1.99 6.86
N THR A 43 -7.73 2.25 7.78
CA THR A 43 -7.96 2.24 9.23
C THR A 43 -9.18 3.09 9.64
N ARG A 44 -9.30 4.29 9.06
CA ARG A 44 -10.41 5.21 9.33
C ARG A 44 -11.70 4.86 8.58
N TYR A 45 -11.59 4.04 7.55
CA TYR A 45 -12.72 3.62 6.72
C TYR A 45 -13.44 2.39 7.29
N LEU A 46 -12.77 1.60 8.14
CA LEU A 46 -13.29 0.36 8.73
C LEU A 46 -14.72 0.50 9.27
N ASP A 47 -14.98 1.53 10.08
CA ASP A 47 -16.28 1.71 10.74
C ASP A 47 -17.34 2.36 9.82
N THR A 48 -16.92 2.93 8.69
CA THR A 48 -17.82 3.56 7.70
C THR A 48 -18.15 2.64 6.52
N HIS A 49 -17.53 1.46 6.46
CA HIS A 49 -17.73 0.51 5.39
C HIS A 49 -19.14 -0.12 5.44
N PRO A 50 -19.96 -0.03 4.38
CA PRO A 50 -21.33 -0.55 4.38
C PRO A 50 -21.43 -2.07 4.60
N GLY A 51 -20.40 -2.83 4.22
CA GLY A 51 -20.31 -4.27 4.46
C GLY A 51 -19.84 -4.64 5.88
N GLY A 52 -19.50 -3.66 6.71
CA GLY A 52 -18.94 -3.86 8.04
C GLY A 52 -17.41 -4.02 8.04
N ARG A 53 -16.81 -3.76 9.20
CA ARG A 53 -15.34 -3.76 9.37
C ARG A 53 -14.69 -5.14 9.25
N GLN A 54 -15.41 -6.22 9.56
CA GLN A 54 -14.83 -7.56 9.67
C GLN A 54 -14.20 -8.00 8.34
N HIS A 55 -14.91 -7.79 7.24
CA HIS A 55 -14.40 -8.14 5.91
C HIS A 55 -13.15 -7.36 5.54
N LEU A 56 -13.05 -6.08 5.91
CA LEU A 56 -11.84 -5.31 5.63
C LEU A 56 -10.64 -5.79 6.45
N LEU A 57 -10.86 -6.27 7.67
CA LEU A 57 -9.80 -6.80 8.54
C LEU A 57 -9.28 -8.15 8.05
N ASP A 58 -10.16 -9.01 7.53
CA ASP A 58 -9.77 -10.32 7.01
C ASP A 58 -8.79 -10.20 5.83
N TYR A 59 -8.86 -9.09 5.08
CA TYR A 59 -7.98 -8.78 3.95
C TYR A 59 -6.98 -7.63 4.23
N ALA A 60 -6.84 -7.21 5.49
CA ALA A 60 -5.88 -6.17 5.84
C ALA A 60 -4.44 -6.67 5.61
N GLY A 61 -3.60 -5.80 5.05
CA GLY A 61 -2.23 -6.10 4.65
C GLY A 61 -2.09 -6.84 3.32
N MET A 62 -3.18 -7.03 2.56
CA MET A 62 -3.18 -7.79 1.31
C MET A 62 -3.60 -6.95 0.10
N ASP A 63 -3.39 -7.50 -1.10
CA ASP A 63 -4.01 -6.99 -2.32
C ASP A 63 -5.45 -7.50 -2.40
N ILE A 64 -6.39 -6.56 -2.49
CA ILE A 64 -7.82 -6.82 -2.49
C ILE A 64 -8.44 -6.55 -3.86
N THR A 65 -7.62 -6.40 -4.90
CA THR A 65 -8.10 -5.98 -6.22
C THR A 65 -9.11 -6.98 -6.80
N GLU A 66 -8.82 -8.28 -6.71
CA GLU A 66 -9.67 -9.32 -7.28
C GLU A 66 -10.96 -9.45 -6.48
N GLU A 67 -10.86 -9.61 -5.16
CA GLU A 67 -11.98 -9.77 -4.24
C GLU A 67 -12.90 -8.54 -4.25
N PHE A 68 -12.33 -7.34 -4.31
CA PHE A 68 -13.12 -6.11 -4.42
C PHE A 68 -13.89 -6.06 -5.73
N LEU A 69 -13.31 -6.48 -6.85
CA LEU A 69 -14.00 -6.47 -8.15
C LEU A 69 -15.11 -7.53 -8.23
N GLU A 70 -14.96 -8.65 -7.54
CA GLU A 70 -16.01 -9.67 -7.45
C GLU A 70 -17.22 -9.20 -6.63
N ILE A 71 -16.98 -8.55 -5.48
CA ILE A 71 -18.05 -8.12 -4.56
C ILE A 71 -18.63 -6.76 -4.98
N HIS A 72 -17.79 -5.85 -5.47
CA HIS A 72 -18.14 -4.45 -5.76
C HIS A 72 -17.78 -4.02 -7.21
N PRO A 73 -18.26 -4.75 -8.25
CA PRO A 73 -17.87 -4.49 -9.64
C PRO A 73 -18.24 -3.08 -10.16
N TRP A 74 -19.23 -2.43 -9.54
CA TRP A 74 -19.74 -1.13 -9.96
C TRP A 74 -19.26 0.03 -9.07
N VAL A 75 -18.49 -0.26 -8.02
CA VAL A 75 -18.03 0.76 -7.05
C VAL A 75 -16.68 1.32 -7.47
N ASN A 76 -16.57 2.65 -7.49
CA ASN A 76 -15.30 3.31 -7.75
C ASN A 76 -14.48 3.45 -6.46
N ALA A 77 -13.72 2.41 -6.11
CA ALA A 77 -12.80 2.42 -4.97
C ALA A 77 -11.78 3.56 -5.02
N GLU A 78 -11.23 3.88 -6.21
CA GLU A 78 -10.22 4.93 -6.36
C GLU A 78 -10.77 6.31 -5.99
N PHE A 79 -12.05 6.56 -6.25
CA PHE A 79 -12.71 7.81 -5.86
C PHE A 79 -13.01 7.85 -4.36
N LEU A 80 -13.52 6.74 -3.79
CA LEU A 80 -13.85 6.65 -2.36
C LEU A 80 -12.61 6.72 -1.47
N LEU A 81 -11.54 6.04 -1.86
CA LEU A 81 -10.29 5.93 -1.09
C LEU A 81 -9.26 6.97 -1.51
N LYS A 82 -9.62 7.93 -2.37
CA LYS A 82 -8.69 8.93 -2.92
C LYS A 82 -7.92 9.69 -1.83
N SER A 83 -8.59 10.05 -0.74
CA SER A 83 -7.98 10.76 0.39
C SER A 83 -7.17 9.87 1.32
N LEU A 84 -7.32 8.55 1.20
CA LEU A 84 -6.67 7.52 2.00
C LEU A 84 -5.47 6.89 1.30
N CYS A 85 -5.21 7.27 0.04
CA CYS A 85 -4.06 6.80 -0.72
C CYS A 85 -2.76 7.30 -0.07
N ILE A 86 -1.93 6.36 0.37
CA ILE A 86 -0.65 6.66 1.01
C ILE A 86 0.51 6.66 0.01
N GLY A 87 0.41 5.86 -1.07
CA GLY A 87 1.47 5.73 -2.06
C GLY A 87 1.21 4.66 -3.12
N GLU A 88 2.22 4.37 -3.93
CA GLU A 88 2.18 3.33 -4.97
C GLU A 88 3.06 2.13 -4.57
N LEU A 89 2.65 0.94 -4.98
CA LEU A 89 3.41 -0.28 -4.74
C LEU A 89 4.65 -0.32 -5.66
N LYS A 90 5.78 -0.71 -5.10
CA LYS A 90 7.04 -0.90 -5.84
C LYS A 90 6.86 -1.98 -6.89
N LYS A 91 7.15 -1.64 -8.13
CA LYS A 91 7.21 -2.63 -9.22
C LYS A 91 8.57 -3.31 -9.18
N GLU A 92 8.56 -4.64 -9.16
CA GLU A 92 9.75 -5.52 -9.19
C GLU A 92 10.72 -5.19 -10.36
N SER A 93 10.26 -4.45 -11.37
CA SER A 93 11.03 -4.09 -12.57
C SER A 93 12.14 -3.06 -12.38
N ASP A 94 12.26 -2.41 -11.22
CA ASP A 94 13.36 -1.45 -10.95
C ASP A 94 14.54 -2.13 -10.23
N ARG A 95 15.09 -3.18 -10.85
CA ARG A 95 16.51 -3.49 -10.66
C ARG A 95 17.29 -2.39 -11.36
N THR A 96 17.47 -1.25 -10.69
CA THR A 96 18.52 -0.30 -11.07
C THR A 96 19.84 -1.03 -10.82
N ASP A 97 20.31 -1.72 -11.86
CA ASP A 97 21.61 -2.35 -11.94
C ASP A 97 22.66 -1.26 -11.75
N GLN A 98 23.02 -0.99 -10.50
CA GLN A 98 24.27 -0.32 -10.17
C GLN A 98 25.41 -1.35 -10.31
N SER A 99 25.50 -2.05 -11.44
CA SER A 99 26.75 -2.67 -11.83
C SER A 99 27.65 -1.55 -12.34
N THR A 100 28.36 -0.96 -11.37
CA THR A 100 29.57 -0.16 -11.56
C THR A 100 30.29 -0.58 -12.84
N ARG A 101 30.45 0.37 -13.76
CA ARG A 101 31.34 0.22 -14.92
C ARG A 101 32.73 -0.22 -14.42
N ILE A 102 33.02 -1.51 -14.42
CA ILE A 102 34.40 -2.00 -14.35
C ILE A 102 34.98 -1.78 -15.74
N ASN A 103 35.43 -0.55 -16.00
CA ASN A 103 36.37 -0.29 -17.07
C ASN A 103 37.76 -0.69 -16.57
N CYS A 104 38.12 -1.97 -16.64
CA CYS A 104 39.53 -2.34 -16.60
C CYS A 104 40.05 -2.29 -18.04
N GLN A 105 40.61 -1.13 -18.39
CA GLN A 105 41.53 -1.05 -19.51
C GLN A 105 42.68 -2.00 -19.23
N THR A 106 42.81 -3.02 -20.07
CA THR A 106 44.07 -3.73 -20.28
C THR A 106 45.11 -2.73 -20.75
N PRO A 107 46.32 -2.75 -20.18
CA PRO A 107 47.51 -2.59 -20.98
C PRO A 107 48.21 -3.94 -21.08
N GLU A 108 48.48 -4.30 -22.32
CA GLU A 108 49.41 -5.34 -22.74
C GLU A 108 50.76 -5.18 -22.02
N CYS A 109 51.27 -6.25 -21.40
CA CYS A 109 52.69 -6.47 -21.05
C CYS A 109 52.93 -7.97 -20.86
#